data_AF-A0A9E3XPY7-F1
#
_entry.id   AF-A0A9E3XPY7-F1
#
_cell.length_a   1.000
_cell.length_b   1.000
_cell.length_c   1.000
_cell.angle_alpha   90.00
_cell.angle_beta   90.00
_cell.angle_gamma   90.00
#
_symmetry.space_group_name_H-M   'P 1'
#
loop_
_entity.id
_entity.type
_entity.pdbx_description
1 polymer ?
#
loop_
_entity_poly.entity_id
_entity_poly.type
_entity_poly.pdbx_seq_one_letter_code
_entity_poly.pdbx_strand_id
1 'polypeptide(L)'
;MRLIPTARRVALAALLAGSSLLTGCYDAPTAPKVAVGFGCEVRSNHWIVPNTTTSSTSTYTTYGPQAAPPGGEMTMLIRPEPFYLSPGGNGGTVQNLTNMVWRVYVPNGTDLISQAIVGWSNVGSGRPTSSVSGRRIFVTIPGPIGAGTTATLPSLFLRLRVTAPAGSWIRPHVAGTSYSDPGLSFDLAVTGTAVGDLSPHLSCYPSATTDLRRTLVSADTKAPVITIASPVDGARIPKGARVLADYACEDHDGIGVRVATCSGTVADGAPIATATLGTKTFTVTATDIETKRSSKTVTYTVVAP
;
A
#
# COMPACT_ATOMS: atom_id res chain seq x y z
N MET A 1 10.67 23.32 -64.05
CA MET A 1 11.39 22.10 -63.64
C MET A 1 11.32 22.04 -62.11
N ARG A 2 10.24 21.52 -61.50
CA ARG A 2 10.08 20.14 -60.97
C ARG A 2 11.36 19.69 -60.22
N LEU A 3 11.40 19.35 -58.93
CA LEU A 3 10.40 18.87 -57.97
C LEU A 3 10.80 19.28 -56.52
N ILE A 4 9.80 19.55 -55.68
CA ILE A 4 9.92 19.69 -54.22
C ILE A 4 9.75 18.29 -53.60
N PRO A 5 10.66 17.80 -52.75
CA PRO A 5 10.45 16.54 -52.04
C PRO A 5 9.49 16.73 -50.87
N THR A 6 8.38 16.00 -50.93
CA THR A 6 7.40 15.83 -49.86
C THR A 6 7.90 14.78 -48.88
N ALA A 7 8.20 15.17 -47.64
CA ALA A 7 8.38 14.23 -46.53
C ALA A 7 7.16 14.33 -45.60
N ARG A 8 6.19 13.44 -45.85
CA ARG A 8 5.06 13.14 -44.95
C ARG A 8 5.61 12.76 -43.57
N ARG A 9 5.29 13.56 -42.54
CA ARG A 9 5.35 13.09 -41.16
C ARG A 9 4.13 12.20 -40.93
N VAL A 10 4.36 10.90 -41.02
CA VAL A 10 3.40 9.86 -40.64
C VAL A 10 3.13 10.00 -39.14
N ALA A 11 1.92 10.44 -38.80
CA ALA A 11 1.39 10.31 -37.46
C ALA A 11 1.22 8.80 -37.18
N LEU A 12 2.09 8.25 -36.33
CA LEU A 12 1.95 6.89 -35.85
C LEU A 12 0.76 6.84 -34.88
N ALA A 13 -0.42 6.55 -35.43
CA ALA A 13 -1.55 6.05 -34.67
C ALA A 13 -1.17 4.64 -34.18
N ALA A 14 -0.64 4.55 -32.95
CA ALA A 14 -0.47 3.28 -32.28
C ALA A 14 -1.84 2.87 -31.69
N LEU A 15 -2.51 1.98 -32.41
CA LEU A 15 -3.64 1.20 -31.94
C LEU A 15 -3.27 0.51 -30.61
N LEU A 16 -3.82 0.98 -29.50
CA LEU A 16 -3.97 0.11 -28.33
C LEU A 16 -5.20 -0.76 -28.58
N ALA A 17 -4.94 -1.89 -29.22
CA ALA A 17 -5.87 -2.99 -29.35
C ALA A 17 -6.40 -3.35 -27.95
N GLY A 18 -7.72 -3.39 -27.85
CA GLY A 18 -8.42 -3.95 -26.70
C GLY A 18 -7.93 -5.36 -26.43
N SER A 19 -7.30 -5.54 -25.27
CA SER A 19 -7.07 -6.84 -24.66
C SER A 19 -8.07 -6.97 -23.52
N SER A 20 -9.33 -7.18 -23.88
CA SER A 20 -10.33 -7.74 -22.98
C SER A 20 -10.06 -9.24 -22.87
N LEU A 21 -9.39 -9.66 -21.80
CA LEU A 21 -9.48 -11.00 -21.20
C LEU A 21 -8.92 -10.94 -19.76
N LEU A 22 -9.76 -11.38 -18.81
CA LEU A 22 -9.59 -11.45 -17.35
C LEU A 22 -9.73 -10.14 -16.56
N THR A 23 -10.90 -9.49 -16.69
CA THR A 23 -11.51 -8.82 -15.54
C THR A 23 -11.95 -9.88 -14.54
N GLY A 24 -11.00 -10.47 -13.82
CA GLY A 24 -11.29 -10.89 -12.46
C GLY A 24 -11.66 -9.61 -11.72
N CYS A 25 -12.89 -9.50 -11.23
CA CYS A 25 -13.27 -8.47 -10.28
C CYS A 25 -12.47 -8.69 -8.99
N TYR A 26 -11.16 -8.45 -9.04
CA TYR A 26 -10.38 -8.15 -7.85
C TYR A 26 -10.80 -6.74 -7.48
N ASP A 27 -11.85 -6.64 -6.67
CA ASP A 27 -12.02 -5.45 -5.86
C ASP A 27 -10.67 -5.14 -5.24
N ALA A 28 -10.18 -3.92 -5.45
CA ALA A 28 -8.82 -3.57 -5.08
C ALA A 28 -8.65 -3.96 -3.61
N PRO A 29 -7.77 -4.91 -3.27
CA PRO A 29 -7.60 -5.31 -1.88
C PRO A 29 -7.38 -4.04 -1.10
N THR A 30 -8.25 -3.77 -0.12
CA THR A 30 -8.10 -2.59 0.74
C THR A 30 -6.64 -2.55 1.13
N ALA A 31 -5.97 -1.46 0.79
CA ALA A 31 -4.55 -1.30 1.06
C ALA A 31 -4.48 -0.67 2.45
N PRO A 32 -4.36 -1.46 3.54
CA PRO A 32 -4.37 -0.89 4.87
C PRO A 32 -3.19 0.06 5.00
N LYS A 33 -3.47 1.25 5.50
CA LYS A 33 -2.46 2.15 6.06
C LYS A 33 -2.20 1.69 7.48
N VAL A 34 -0.99 1.22 7.75
CA VAL A 34 -0.58 0.71 9.06
C VAL A 34 0.53 1.60 9.60
N ALA A 35 0.30 2.21 10.76
CA ALA A 35 1.32 2.95 11.49
C ALA A 35 2.17 1.97 12.31
N VAL A 36 3.49 2.05 12.14
CA VAL A 36 4.47 1.29 12.91
C VAL A 36 5.25 2.27 13.77
N GLY A 37 5.16 2.10 15.09
CA GLY A 37 5.97 2.83 16.06
C GLY A 37 7.35 2.20 16.20
N PHE A 38 8.37 3.04 16.34
CA PHE A 38 9.76 2.65 16.51
C PHE A 38 10.34 3.23 17.79
N GLY A 39 11.09 2.41 18.52
CA GLY A 39 12.07 2.88 19.50
C GLY A 39 13.40 3.08 18.80
N CYS A 40 14.04 4.22 19.01
CA CYS A 40 15.26 4.62 18.31
C CYS A 40 16.37 5.03 19.27
N GLU A 41 17.59 4.64 18.94
CA GLU A 41 18.83 5.13 19.55
C GLU A 41 19.51 6.08 18.56
N VAL A 42 19.86 7.27 19.03
CA VAL A 42 20.71 8.24 18.34
C VAL A 42 22.11 8.09 18.93
N ARG A 43 23.02 7.47 18.18
CA ARG A 43 24.42 7.39 18.56
C ARG A 43 25.15 8.62 18.10
N SER A 44 25.70 9.36 19.06
CA SER A 44 26.55 10.49 18.76
C SER A 44 27.89 10.01 18.19
N ASN A 45 28.43 10.77 17.24
CA ASN A 45 29.80 10.59 16.75
C ASN A 45 30.82 11.44 17.52
N HIS A 46 30.41 12.11 18.59
CA HIS A 46 31.24 13.03 19.37
C HIS A 46 31.24 12.66 20.86
N TRP A 47 32.42 12.62 21.48
CA TRP A 47 32.64 12.03 22.81
C TRP A 47 31.94 12.74 23.99
N ILE A 48 31.70 14.07 23.90
CA ILE A 48 30.96 14.82 24.95
C ILE A 48 29.45 14.85 24.74
N VAL A 49 28.95 14.40 23.59
CA VAL A 49 27.52 14.37 23.31
C VAL A 49 27.04 12.94 23.59
N PRO A 50 26.24 12.71 24.64
CA PRO A 50 25.80 11.37 24.99
C PRO A 50 24.84 10.82 23.93
N ASN A 51 24.77 9.49 23.85
CA ASN A 51 23.72 8.83 23.09
C ASN A 51 22.36 9.16 23.72
N THR A 52 21.34 9.26 22.89
CA THR A 52 19.97 9.53 23.34
C THR A 52 19.01 8.54 22.72
N THR A 53 17.84 8.39 23.33
CA THR A 53 16.75 7.59 22.78
C THR A 53 15.59 8.48 22.39
N THR A 54 14.92 8.14 21.31
CA THR A 54 13.72 8.82 20.82
C THR A 54 12.74 7.80 20.26
N SER A 55 11.55 8.25 19.89
CA SER A 55 10.59 7.44 19.15
C SER A 55 10.29 8.06 17.79
N SER A 56 9.88 7.21 16.85
CA SER A 56 9.43 7.64 15.53
C SER A 56 8.26 6.77 15.09
N THR A 57 7.46 7.28 14.17
CA THR A 57 6.36 6.51 13.57
C THR A 57 6.50 6.59 12.06
N SER A 58 6.43 5.44 11.40
CA SER A 58 6.34 5.36 9.94
C SER A 58 5.06 4.64 9.55
N THR A 59 4.36 5.18 8.56
CA THR A 59 3.14 4.57 8.03
C THR A 59 3.45 3.84 6.74
N TYR A 60 2.85 2.66 6.57
CA TYR A 60 3.02 1.83 5.38
C TYR A 60 1.66 1.49 4.79
N THR A 61 1.55 1.62 3.47
CA THR A 61 0.44 1.10 2.67
C THR A 61 0.87 -0.21 2.04
N THR A 62 0.17 -1.31 2.34
CA THR A 62 0.54 -2.65 1.82
C THR A 62 -0.52 -3.24 0.92
N TYR A 63 -0.16 -3.52 -0.33
CA TYR A 63 -1.00 -4.18 -1.32
C TYR A 63 -0.65 -5.66 -1.40
N GLY A 64 -1.66 -6.50 -1.57
CA GLY A 64 -1.52 -7.94 -1.70
C GLY A 64 -2.90 -8.60 -1.71
N PRO A 65 -2.99 -9.89 -2.05
CA PRO A 65 -4.27 -10.59 -2.05
C PRO A 65 -4.84 -10.73 -0.62
N GLN A 66 -6.15 -10.95 -0.53
CA GLN A 66 -6.83 -11.29 0.73
C GLN A 66 -6.60 -12.76 1.10
N ALA A 67 -6.49 -13.63 0.09
CA ALA A 67 -6.11 -15.03 0.25
C ALA A 67 -5.18 -15.51 -0.86
N ALA A 68 -4.34 -16.49 -0.57
CA ALA A 68 -3.45 -17.14 -1.52
C ALA A 68 -3.49 -18.67 -1.36
N PRO A 69 -3.35 -19.45 -2.45
CA PRO A 69 -3.45 -20.91 -2.33
C PRO A 69 -2.21 -21.50 -1.65
N PRO A 70 -2.34 -22.59 -0.87
CA PRO A 70 -1.19 -23.37 -0.41
C PRO A 70 -0.35 -23.84 -1.61
N GLY A 71 0.97 -23.65 -1.57
CA GLY A 71 1.82 -23.91 -2.73
C GLY A 71 1.54 -22.97 -3.92
N GLY A 72 0.74 -21.93 -3.76
CA GLY A 72 0.56 -20.91 -4.77
C GLY A 72 1.73 -19.91 -4.81
N GLU A 73 1.68 -19.01 -5.77
CA GLU A 73 2.47 -17.78 -5.73
C GLU A 73 1.58 -16.61 -5.35
N MET A 74 2.17 -15.63 -4.67
CA MET A 74 1.52 -14.35 -4.39
C MET A 74 2.50 -13.20 -4.55
N THR A 75 1.96 -12.03 -4.86
CA THR A 75 2.71 -10.79 -4.93
C THR A 75 2.27 -9.83 -3.83
N MET A 76 3.22 -9.09 -3.26
CA MET A 76 2.94 -8.02 -2.32
C MET A 76 3.73 -6.77 -2.68
N LEU A 77 3.16 -5.60 -2.40
CA LEU A 77 3.82 -4.31 -2.53
C LEU A 77 3.72 -3.58 -1.20
N ILE A 78 4.87 -3.35 -0.56
CA ILE A 78 4.97 -2.58 0.68
C ILE A 78 5.43 -1.18 0.30
N ARG A 79 4.57 -0.18 0.52
CA ARG A 79 4.85 1.23 0.21
C ARG A 79 4.96 2.01 1.52
N PRO A 80 6.14 2.50 1.91
CA PRO A 80 6.24 3.52 2.94
C PRO A 80 5.51 4.80 2.48
N GLU A 81 4.77 5.45 3.36
CA GLU A 81 4.22 6.79 3.10
C GLU A 81 5.37 7.81 2.98
N PRO A 82 5.14 8.96 2.32
CA PRO A 82 6.18 9.98 2.15
C PRO A 82 6.85 10.37 3.47
N PHE A 83 8.17 10.43 3.46
CA PHE A 83 9.01 10.77 4.60
C PHE A 83 9.37 12.26 4.56
N TYR A 84 9.14 12.97 5.66
CA TYR A 84 9.54 14.36 5.81
C TYR A 84 10.71 14.48 6.78
N LEU A 85 11.82 15.06 6.32
CA LEU A 85 12.97 15.34 7.19
C LEU A 85 12.82 16.72 7.81
N SER A 86 12.51 16.78 9.10
CA SER A 86 12.44 18.05 9.82
C SER A 86 13.84 18.68 9.96
N PRO A 87 14.02 19.97 9.63
CA PRO A 87 15.29 20.68 9.83
C PRO A 87 15.59 20.98 11.30
N GLY A 88 14.60 20.92 12.19
CA GLY A 88 14.74 21.34 13.59
C GLY A 88 15.37 20.28 14.50
N GLY A 89 16.24 20.73 15.42
CA GLY A 89 16.79 19.95 16.54
C GLY A 89 17.13 20.85 17.72
N ASN A 90 16.99 20.35 18.95
CA ASN A 90 17.44 21.08 20.13
C ASN A 90 18.98 21.08 20.18
N GLY A 91 19.59 22.21 19.83
CA GLY A 91 21.05 22.38 19.85
C GLY A 91 21.77 22.12 18.52
N GLY A 92 21.05 22.11 17.39
CA GLY A 92 21.61 21.97 16.05
C GLY A 92 20.56 21.97 14.94
N THR A 93 20.98 22.18 13.70
CA THR A 93 20.11 22.13 12.51
C THR A 93 20.44 20.89 11.69
N VAL A 94 19.43 20.06 11.43
CA VAL A 94 19.56 18.91 10.52
C VAL A 94 19.66 19.45 9.09
N GLN A 95 20.72 19.07 8.39
CA GLN A 95 20.96 19.49 7.00
C GLN A 95 20.46 18.45 6.01
N ASN A 96 20.82 17.19 6.24
CA ASN A 96 20.43 16.08 5.39
C ASN A 96 20.52 14.74 6.12
N LEU A 97 19.97 13.73 5.47
CA LEU A 97 20.01 12.33 5.87
C LEU A 97 20.69 11.51 4.75
N THR A 98 21.57 10.58 5.13
CA THR A 98 22.27 9.67 4.21
C THR A 98 22.18 8.23 4.70
N ASN A 99 22.50 7.27 3.82
CA ASN A 99 22.57 5.84 4.13
C ASN A 99 21.31 5.30 4.82
N MET A 100 20.13 5.76 4.41
CA MET A 100 18.89 5.22 4.96
C MET A 100 18.71 3.78 4.51
N VAL A 101 18.47 2.90 5.47
CA VAL A 101 18.13 1.51 5.22
C VAL A 101 16.88 1.18 6.00
N TRP A 102 15.82 0.79 5.30
CA TRP A 102 14.65 0.18 5.92
C TRP A 102 14.59 -1.30 5.53
N ARG A 103 14.13 -2.12 6.47
CA ARG A 103 14.23 -3.58 6.38
C ARG A 103 12.89 -4.22 6.65
N VAL A 104 12.58 -5.27 5.91
CA VAL A 104 11.39 -6.11 6.15
C VAL A 104 11.78 -7.57 6.23
N TYR A 105 11.03 -8.36 6.99
CA TYR A 105 11.18 -9.80 6.95
C TYR A 105 10.45 -10.39 5.74
N VAL A 106 11.04 -11.41 5.13
CA VAL A 106 10.31 -12.35 4.28
C VAL A 106 9.28 -13.05 5.17
N PRO A 107 7.97 -12.88 4.93
CA PRO A 107 6.92 -13.36 5.81
C PRO A 107 7.08 -14.85 6.14
N ASN A 108 6.77 -15.23 7.38
CA ASN A 108 6.74 -16.64 7.72
C ASN A 108 5.67 -17.37 6.88
N GLY A 109 5.93 -18.63 6.54
CA GLY A 109 5.05 -19.38 5.64
C GLY A 109 5.20 -19.05 4.16
N THR A 110 6.26 -18.34 3.79
CA THR A 110 6.59 -18.03 2.40
C THR A 110 8.08 -18.16 2.12
N ASP A 111 8.42 -18.50 0.88
CA ASP A 111 9.76 -18.38 0.32
C ASP A 111 9.81 -17.21 -0.66
N LEU A 112 10.93 -16.46 -0.64
CA LEU A 112 11.13 -15.34 -1.56
C LEU A 112 11.55 -15.85 -2.94
N ILE A 113 10.77 -15.53 -3.97
CA ILE A 113 11.12 -15.80 -5.37
C ILE A 113 11.97 -14.63 -5.91
N SER A 114 11.48 -13.40 -5.72
CA SER A 114 12.18 -12.19 -6.18
C SER A 114 11.69 -10.95 -5.45
N GLN A 115 12.54 -9.93 -5.40
CA GLN A 115 12.26 -8.61 -4.85
C GLN A 115 12.69 -7.51 -5.83
N ALA A 116 11.92 -6.43 -5.88
CA ALA A 116 12.26 -5.23 -6.65
C ALA A 116 11.81 -3.98 -5.90
N ILE A 117 12.41 -2.84 -6.22
CA ILE A 117 11.99 -1.55 -5.69
C ILE A 117 11.64 -0.61 -6.84
N VAL A 118 10.61 0.23 -6.63
CA VAL A 118 10.11 1.18 -7.64
C VAL A 118 9.52 2.44 -7.00
N GLY A 119 9.39 3.52 -7.78
CA GLY A 119 8.53 4.65 -7.44
C GLY A 119 9.07 5.58 -6.33
N TRP A 120 10.35 5.94 -6.37
CA TRP A 120 10.95 6.90 -5.45
C TRP A 120 11.19 8.27 -6.09
N SER A 121 11.20 9.32 -5.28
CA SER A 121 11.50 10.69 -5.69
C SER A 121 12.05 11.51 -4.52
N ASN A 122 12.84 12.56 -4.81
CA ASN A 122 13.48 13.42 -3.81
C ASN A 122 14.34 12.66 -2.78
N VAL A 123 14.99 11.57 -3.19
CA VAL A 123 15.84 10.72 -2.33
C VAL A 123 17.35 10.98 -2.49
N GLY A 124 17.73 12.10 -3.11
CA GLY A 124 19.11 12.40 -3.47
C GLY A 124 19.56 11.78 -4.80
N SER A 125 20.85 11.94 -5.11
CA SER A 125 21.47 11.48 -6.36
C SER A 125 21.86 10.00 -6.33
N GLY A 126 22.05 9.42 -5.14
CA GLY A 126 22.35 8.00 -4.99
C GLY A 126 21.17 7.13 -5.38
N ARG A 127 21.41 6.12 -6.22
CA ARG A 127 20.37 5.20 -6.68
C ARG A 127 19.96 4.26 -5.53
N PRO A 128 18.67 4.21 -5.15
CA PRO A 128 18.19 3.21 -4.20
C PRO A 128 18.40 1.79 -4.72
N THR A 129 18.68 0.87 -3.80
CA THR A 129 18.91 -0.55 -4.10
C THR A 129 18.13 -1.44 -3.15
N SER A 130 17.90 -2.68 -3.56
CA SER A 130 17.38 -3.73 -2.68
C SER A 130 18.30 -4.95 -2.69
N SER A 131 18.49 -5.56 -1.52
CA SER A 131 19.26 -6.78 -1.35
C SER A 131 18.60 -7.70 -0.31
N VAL A 132 19.03 -8.95 -0.27
CA VAL A 132 18.49 -9.97 0.64
C VAL A 132 19.64 -10.60 1.40
N SER A 133 19.48 -10.75 2.71
CA SER A 133 20.39 -11.53 3.55
C SER A 133 19.59 -12.30 4.59
N GLY A 134 19.73 -13.62 4.59
CA GLY A 134 18.86 -14.52 5.35
C GLY A 134 17.39 -14.28 5.00
N ARG A 135 16.55 -14.06 6.01
CA ARG A 135 15.12 -13.73 5.85
C ARG A 135 14.83 -12.23 5.83
N ARG A 136 15.84 -11.37 5.71
CA ARG A 136 15.66 -9.91 5.70
C ARG A 136 15.90 -9.36 4.30
N ILE A 137 15.05 -8.42 3.92
CA ILE A 137 15.19 -7.63 2.70
C ILE A 137 15.61 -6.23 3.13
N PHE A 138 16.71 -5.74 2.56
CA PHE A 138 17.30 -4.44 2.86
C PHE A 138 17.00 -3.53 1.68
N VAL A 139 16.35 -2.40 1.93
CA VAL A 139 16.15 -1.34 0.95
C VAL A 139 17.00 -0.15 1.35
N THR A 140 18.05 0.09 0.59
CA THR A 140 19.05 1.12 0.87
C THR A 140 18.82 2.32 -0.02
N ILE A 141 18.76 3.49 0.60
CA ILE A 141 18.62 4.82 -0.01
C ILE A 141 19.86 5.62 0.37
N PRO A 142 20.82 5.79 -0.54
CA PRO A 142 22.09 6.44 -0.19
C PRO A 142 21.93 7.92 0.22
N GLY A 143 20.92 8.62 -0.32
CA GLY A 143 20.76 10.05 -0.11
C GLY A 143 21.69 10.89 -1.00
N PRO A 144 22.00 12.14 -0.61
CA PRO A 144 21.46 12.83 0.57
C PRO A 144 19.99 13.25 0.37
N ILE A 145 19.17 13.06 1.41
CA ILE A 145 17.82 13.63 1.50
C ILE A 145 17.93 14.94 2.28
N GLY A 146 17.65 16.08 1.64
CA GLY A 146 17.76 17.40 2.27
C GLY A 146 16.70 17.64 3.34
N ALA A 147 17.04 18.40 4.37
CA ALA A 147 16.07 18.82 5.37
C ALA A 147 15.02 19.76 4.76
N GLY A 148 13.81 19.73 5.33
CA GLY A 148 12.64 20.44 4.78
C GLY A 148 12.08 19.81 3.50
N THR A 149 12.59 18.66 3.06
CA THR A 149 12.07 17.95 1.89
C THR A 149 11.13 16.80 2.28
N THR A 150 10.10 16.60 1.46
CA THR A 150 9.27 15.40 1.49
C THR A 150 9.78 14.43 0.42
N ALA A 151 10.37 13.33 0.87
CA ALA A 151 10.89 12.25 0.05
C ALA A 151 9.85 11.14 -0.13
N THR A 152 9.67 10.68 -1.37
CA THR A 152 8.91 9.45 -1.63
C THR A 152 9.89 8.30 -1.61
N LEU A 153 9.80 7.45 -0.58
CA LEU A 153 10.68 6.29 -0.43
C LEU A 153 10.31 5.18 -1.44
N PRO A 154 11.26 4.32 -1.85
CA PRO A 154 10.98 3.22 -2.75
C PRO A 154 9.92 2.26 -2.19
N SER A 155 8.92 1.93 -3.01
CA SER A 155 8.01 0.82 -2.72
C SER A 155 8.71 -0.50 -3.00
N LEU A 156 8.56 -1.47 -2.10
CA LEU A 156 9.16 -2.81 -2.20
C LEU A 156 8.14 -3.81 -2.74
N PHE A 157 8.41 -4.35 -3.92
CA PHE A 157 7.64 -5.41 -4.54
C PHE A 157 8.26 -6.77 -4.22
N LEU A 158 7.43 -7.72 -3.79
CA LEU A 158 7.81 -9.08 -3.44
C LEU A 158 6.99 -10.06 -4.27
N ARG A 159 7.67 -11.06 -4.86
CA ARG A 159 7.05 -12.26 -5.39
C ARG A 159 7.42 -13.42 -4.48
N LEU A 160 6.41 -14.14 -3.99
CA LEU A 160 6.55 -15.12 -2.92
C LEU A 160 5.91 -16.44 -3.33
N ARG A 161 6.51 -17.54 -2.91
CA ARG A 161 5.90 -18.87 -2.92
C ARG A 161 5.27 -19.13 -1.55
N VAL A 162 4.01 -19.54 -1.52
CA VAL A 162 3.32 -19.90 -0.27
C VAL A 162 3.71 -21.31 0.15
N THR A 163 4.28 -21.44 1.35
CA THR A 163 4.72 -22.73 1.93
C THR A 163 3.93 -23.10 3.19
N ALA A 164 3.19 -22.16 3.78
CA ALA A 164 2.36 -22.46 4.93
C ALA A 164 1.10 -23.29 4.55
N PRO A 165 0.56 -24.07 5.51
CA PRO A 165 -0.63 -24.88 5.29
C PRO A 165 -1.90 -24.03 5.16
N ALA A 166 -2.95 -24.62 4.57
CA ALA A 166 -4.28 -24.01 4.51
C ALA A 166 -4.80 -23.63 5.91
N GLY A 167 -5.52 -22.51 6.01
CA GLY A 167 -6.04 -21.95 7.26
C GLY A 167 -5.04 -21.08 8.04
N SER A 168 -3.78 -21.04 7.64
CA SER A 168 -2.76 -20.17 8.24
C SER A 168 -2.81 -18.73 7.70
N TRP A 169 -2.09 -17.82 8.36
CA TRP A 169 -2.02 -16.41 7.98
C TRP A 169 -0.59 -15.99 7.64
N ILE A 170 -0.41 -15.40 6.46
CA ILE A 170 0.83 -14.74 6.05
C ILE A 170 0.79 -13.29 6.55
N ARG A 171 1.83 -12.89 7.28
CA ARG A 171 1.89 -11.64 8.06
C ARG A 171 3.22 -10.89 7.82
N PRO A 172 3.31 -10.05 6.77
CA PRO A 172 4.46 -9.16 6.60
C PRO A 172 4.56 -8.16 7.75
N HIS A 173 5.77 -7.92 8.21
CA HIS A 173 6.10 -6.90 9.21
C HIS A 173 7.46 -6.27 8.90
N VAL A 174 7.66 -5.05 9.39
CA VAL A 174 8.98 -4.39 9.35
C VAL A 174 9.95 -5.20 10.21
N ALA A 175 11.21 -5.31 9.75
CA ALA A 175 12.22 -6.06 10.48
C ALA A 175 12.73 -5.32 11.71
N GLY A 176 13.61 -5.99 12.45
CA GLY A 176 14.34 -5.43 13.58
C GLY A 176 13.79 -5.82 14.95
N THR A 177 14.71 -5.96 15.90
CA THR A 177 14.44 -6.47 17.26
C THR A 177 15.17 -5.72 18.36
N SER A 178 16.20 -4.94 18.00
CA SER A 178 17.04 -4.18 18.93
C SER A 178 17.78 -3.06 18.20
N TYR A 179 18.50 -2.19 18.90
CA TYR A 179 19.36 -1.18 18.25
C TYR A 179 20.50 -1.80 17.43
N SER A 180 20.98 -2.99 17.79
CA SER A 180 21.98 -3.75 17.02
C SER A 180 21.39 -4.56 15.85
N ASP A 181 20.06 -4.73 15.81
CA ASP A 181 19.32 -5.33 14.71
C ASP A 181 18.15 -4.40 14.33
N PRO A 182 18.44 -3.25 13.70
CA PRO A 182 17.43 -2.22 13.44
C PRO A 182 16.52 -2.61 12.27
N GLY A 183 15.29 -2.13 12.31
CA GLY A 183 14.35 -2.12 11.19
C GLY A 183 14.51 -0.93 10.27
N LEU A 184 14.95 0.19 10.83
CA LEU A 184 15.22 1.44 10.14
C LEU A 184 16.52 2.03 10.70
N SER A 185 17.42 2.47 9.82
CA SER A 185 18.66 3.14 10.24
C SER A 185 19.04 4.20 9.22
N PHE A 186 19.71 5.26 9.64
CA PHE A 186 20.29 6.28 8.75
C PHE A 186 21.29 7.16 9.49
N ASP A 187 22.12 7.87 8.73
CA ASP A 187 23.03 8.87 9.24
C ASP A 187 22.44 10.27 9.00
N LEU A 188 22.67 11.18 9.95
CA LEU A 188 22.29 12.58 9.81
C LEU A 188 23.54 13.45 9.66
N ALA A 189 23.42 14.57 8.96
CA ALA A 189 24.37 15.68 9.03
C ALA A 189 23.72 16.82 9.83
N VAL A 190 24.32 17.21 10.96
CA VAL A 190 23.80 18.24 11.85
C VAL A 190 24.85 19.33 12.03
N THR A 191 24.47 20.58 11.83
CA THR A 191 25.38 21.73 11.95
C THR A 191 24.85 22.75 12.96
N GLY A 192 25.66 23.76 13.28
CA GLY A 192 25.26 24.82 14.20
C GLY A 192 25.10 24.36 15.65
N THR A 193 25.78 23.26 16.02
CA THR A 193 25.84 22.80 17.40
C THR A 193 26.96 23.51 18.16
N ALA A 194 26.87 23.56 19.49
CA ALA A 194 27.90 24.15 20.33
C ALA A 194 29.25 23.40 20.27
N VAL A 195 29.26 22.19 19.70
CA VAL A 195 30.42 21.29 19.65
C VAL A 195 30.93 21.06 18.23
N GLY A 196 30.47 21.87 17.26
CA GLY A 196 30.80 21.73 15.84
C GLY A 196 29.79 20.88 15.06
N ASP A 197 30.19 20.39 13.90
CA ASP A 197 29.33 19.55 13.07
C ASP A 197 29.26 18.12 13.61
N LEU A 198 28.06 17.55 13.62
CA LEU A 198 27.79 16.19 14.11
C LEU A 198 27.28 15.31 12.96
N SER A 199 27.60 14.02 13.06
CA SER A 199 27.14 12.98 12.15
C SER A 199 26.57 11.80 12.93
N PRO A 200 25.45 11.97 13.66
CA PRO A 200 24.92 10.91 14.49
C PRO A 200 24.28 9.80 13.64
N HIS A 201 24.36 8.58 14.15
CA HIS A 201 23.75 7.40 13.55
C HIS A 201 22.44 7.06 14.27
N LEU A 202 21.33 6.99 13.53
CA LEU A 202 20.05 6.54 14.04
C LEU A 202 19.87 5.06 13.80
N SER A 203 19.52 4.31 14.84
CA SER A 203 19.10 2.91 14.76
C SER A 203 17.76 2.71 15.45
N CYS A 204 16.77 2.27 14.70
CA CYS A 204 15.38 2.12 15.14
C CYS A 204 14.90 0.69 14.94
N TYR A 205 14.15 0.16 15.88
CA TYR A 205 13.43 -1.11 15.74
C TYR A 205 11.96 -0.93 16.12
N PRO A 206 11.03 -1.72 15.54
CA PRO A 206 9.61 -1.65 15.89
C PRO A 206 9.40 -1.85 17.40
N SER A 207 8.68 -0.95 18.06
CA SER A 207 8.41 -1.05 19.50
C SER A 207 7.47 -2.19 19.85
N ALA A 208 6.68 -2.65 18.89
CA ALA A 208 5.87 -3.85 18.93
C ALA A 208 5.82 -4.48 17.53
N THR A 209 5.53 -5.78 17.45
CA THR A 209 5.30 -6.45 16.16
C THR A 209 3.93 -6.03 15.63
N THR A 210 3.92 -5.43 14.44
CA THR A 210 2.70 -4.96 13.78
C THR A 210 2.59 -5.59 12.39
N ASP A 211 1.50 -6.33 12.15
CA ASP A 211 1.18 -6.89 10.85
C ASP A 211 0.84 -5.77 9.87
N LEU A 212 1.62 -5.63 8.79
CA LEU A 212 1.36 -4.66 7.73
C LEU A 212 0.16 -5.06 6.86
N ARG A 213 -0.11 -6.37 6.79
CA ARG A 213 -1.22 -6.99 6.09
C ARG A 213 -1.45 -8.39 6.66
N ARG A 214 -2.65 -8.93 6.46
CA ARG A 214 -2.94 -10.35 6.66
C ARG A 214 -3.45 -10.95 5.36
N THR A 215 -2.87 -12.06 4.94
CA THR A 215 -3.33 -12.86 3.80
C THR A 215 -3.62 -14.28 4.29
N LEU A 216 -4.84 -14.74 4.08
CA LEU A 216 -5.24 -16.10 4.45
C LEU A 216 -4.62 -17.10 3.45
N VAL A 217 -4.13 -18.22 3.94
CA VAL A 217 -3.78 -19.34 3.06
C VAL A 217 -5.03 -20.18 2.84
N SER A 218 -5.65 -20.08 1.66
CA SER A 218 -6.88 -20.80 1.31
C SER A 218 -6.91 -21.18 -0.16
N ALA A 219 -7.52 -22.33 -0.47
CA ALA A 219 -7.78 -22.74 -1.84
C ALA A 219 -8.80 -21.81 -2.52
N ASP A 220 -9.72 -21.22 -1.74
CA ASP A 220 -10.61 -20.19 -2.20
C ASP A 220 -9.94 -18.82 -2.07
N THR A 221 -9.47 -18.30 -3.21
CA THR A 221 -8.77 -17.03 -3.29
C THR A 221 -9.66 -15.87 -3.75
N LYS A 222 -10.94 -16.13 -4.04
CA LYS A 222 -11.85 -15.12 -4.59
C LYS A 222 -12.62 -14.48 -3.44
N ALA A 223 -12.93 -13.20 -3.59
CA ALA A 223 -13.89 -12.53 -2.73
C ALA A 223 -15.28 -12.64 -3.38
N PRO A 224 -16.38 -12.42 -2.63
CA PRO A 224 -17.72 -12.44 -3.21
C PRO A 224 -17.86 -11.46 -4.38
N VAL A 225 -18.62 -11.83 -5.39
CA VAL A 225 -19.01 -10.98 -6.51
C VAL A 225 -20.31 -10.27 -6.16
N ILE A 226 -20.36 -8.96 -6.41
CA ILE A 226 -21.52 -8.12 -6.12
C ILE A 226 -22.17 -7.65 -7.43
N THR A 227 -23.48 -7.85 -7.53
CA THR A 227 -24.33 -7.32 -8.59
C THR A 227 -25.29 -6.29 -8.00
N ILE A 228 -25.35 -5.11 -8.60
CA ILE A 228 -26.32 -4.05 -8.24
C ILE A 228 -27.15 -3.82 -9.50
N ALA A 229 -28.40 -4.27 -9.48
CA ALA A 229 -29.37 -4.07 -10.56
C ALA A 229 -30.11 -2.74 -10.39
N SER A 230 -30.35 -2.32 -9.14
CA SER A 230 -30.95 -1.01 -8.83
C SER A 230 -30.32 -0.39 -7.57
N PRO A 231 -29.93 0.91 -7.60
CA PRO A 231 -30.00 1.80 -8.76
C PRO A 231 -28.96 1.43 -9.84
N VAL A 232 -29.29 1.71 -11.10
CA VAL A 232 -28.32 1.59 -12.21
C VAL A 232 -27.26 2.70 -12.08
N ASP A 233 -26.01 2.36 -12.37
CA ASP A 233 -24.94 3.35 -12.37
C ASP A 233 -25.18 4.47 -13.41
N GLY A 234 -25.04 5.71 -12.96
CA GLY A 234 -25.35 6.92 -13.73
C GLY A 234 -26.85 7.25 -13.85
N ALA A 235 -27.75 6.53 -13.17
CA ALA A 235 -29.19 6.77 -13.28
C ALA A 235 -29.57 8.21 -12.89
N ARG A 236 -30.48 8.81 -13.66
CA ARG A 236 -31.13 10.09 -13.33
C ARG A 236 -32.52 9.81 -12.80
N ILE A 237 -32.74 10.12 -11.53
CA ILE A 237 -33.94 9.73 -10.79
C ILE A 237 -34.70 11.00 -10.39
N PRO A 238 -35.99 11.16 -10.73
CA PRO A 238 -36.77 12.31 -10.29
C PRO A 238 -36.84 12.40 -8.77
N LYS A 239 -36.84 13.63 -8.24
CA LYS A 239 -37.01 13.88 -6.80
C LYS A 239 -38.28 13.20 -6.27
N GLY A 240 -38.13 12.42 -5.21
CA GLY A 240 -39.23 11.70 -4.56
C GLY A 240 -39.66 10.41 -5.26
N ALA A 241 -39.01 10.00 -6.36
CA ALA A 241 -39.29 8.72 -7.00
C ALA A 241 -39.02 7.55 -6.03
N ARG A 242 -39.93 6.58 -6.00
CA ARG A 242 -39.76 5.36 -5.20
C ARG A 242 -38.97 4.34 -6.01
N VAL A 243 -37.65 4.34 -5.84
CA VAL A 243 -36.73 3.35 -6.41
C VAL A 243 -36.30 2.40 -5.30
N LEU A 244 -36.45 1.09 -5.51
CA LEU A 244 -36.01 0.07 -4.55
C LEU A 244 -34.57 -0.34 -4.87
N ALA A 245 -33.81 -0.64 -3.82
CA ALA A 245 -32.54 -1.33 -3.98
C ALA A 245 -32.80 -2.75 -4.50
N ASP A 246 -31.96 -3.18 -5.44
CA ASP A 246 -31.93 -4.55 -5.97
C ASP A 246 -30.46 -4.94 -6.15
N TYR A 247 -29.98 -5.82 -5.29
CA TYR A 247 -28.61 -6.30 -5.32
C TYR A 247 -28.48 -7.73 -4.83
N ALA A 248 -27.46 -8.41 -5.34
CA ALA A 248 -27.11 -9.76 -4.94
C ALA A 248 -25.61 -9.90 -4.73
N CYS A 249 -25.23 -10.81 -3.84
CA CYS A 249 -23.84 -11.20 -3.64
C CYS A 249 -23.73 -12.71 -3.84
N GLU A 250 -22.73 -13.12 -4.59
CA GLU A 250 -22.45 -14.52 -4.88
C GLU A 250 -20.99 -14.83 -4.55
N ASP A 251 -20.72 -16.01 -4.04
CA ASP A 251 -19.35 -16.48 -3.88
C ASP A 251 -19.30 -17.91 -4.39
N HIS A 252 -18.90 -18.04 -5.65
CA HIS A 252 -18.86 -19.30 -6.37
C HIS A 252 -17.40 -19.70 -6.60
N ASP A 253 -16.88 -20.52 -5.69
CA ASP A 253 -15.57 -21.15 -5.76
C ASP A 253 -15.65 -22.63 -6.20
N GLY A 254 -16.87 -23.12 -6.52
CA GLY A 254 -17.14 -24.50 -6.88
C GLY A 254 -17.57 -25.40 -5.73
N ILE A 255 -17.68 -24.87 -4.50
CA ILE A 255 -18.05 -25.65 -3.29
C ILE A 255 -19.39 -25.20 -2.68
N GLY A 256 -20.05 -24.18 -3.22
CA GLY A 256 -21.39 -23.73 -2.80
C GLY A 256 -21.50 -22.21 -2.76
N VAL A 257 -22.55 -21.68 -2.10
CA VAL A 257 -22.64 -20.24 -1.77
C VAL A 257 -21.93 -20.03 -0.44
N ARG A 258 -20.83 -19.27 -0.43
CA ARG A 258 -20.01 -19.03 0.76
C ARG A 258 -20.10 -17.59 1.30
N VAL A 259 -21.09 -16.83 0.84
CA VAL A 259 -21.36 -15.48 1.30
C VAL A 259 -21.83 -15.50 2.76
N ALA A 260 -21.08 -14.82 3.63
CA ALA A 260 -21.43 -14.62 5.03
C ALA A 260 -22.26 -13.34 5.25
N THR A 261 -21.93 -12.24 4.55
CA THR A 261 -22.71 -11.00 4.60
C THR A 261 -22.86 -10.38 3.21
N CYS A 262 -24.00 -9.74 2.95
CA CYS A 262 -24.30 -8.96 1.75
C CYS A 262 -25.18 -7.78 2.19
N SER A 263 -24.62 -6.58 2.22
CA SER A 263 -25.29 -5.41 2.79
C SER A 263 -25.11 -4.17 1.93
N GLY A 264 -26.23 -3.58 1.51
CA GLY A 264 -26.31 -2.32 0.80
C GLY A 264 -26.40 -1.09 1.70
N THR A 265 -26.36 0.09 1.09
CA THR A 265 -26.64 1.38 1.77
C THR A 265 -28.04 1.39 2.40
N VAL A 266 -28.97 0.67 1.78
CA VAL A 266 -30.22 0.20 2.39
C VAL A 266 -30.38 -1.29 2.12
N ALA A 267 -31.27 -1.96 2.87
CA ALA A 267 -31.58 -3.37 2.66
C ALA A 267 -32.11 -3.63 1.23
N ASP A 268 -31.92 -4.84 0.73
CA ASP A 268 -32.51 -5.26 -0.53
C ASP A 268 -34.04 -5.11 -0.50
N GLY A 269 -34.63 -4.60 -1.58
CA GLY A 269 -36.05 -4.24 -1.65
C GLY A 269 -36.46 -2.97 -0.88
N ALA A 270 -35.56 -2.30 -0.15
CA ALA A 270 -35.85 -1.05 0.54
C ALA A 270 -35.69 0.19 -0.38
N PRO A 271 -36.45 1.28 -0.16
CA PRO A 271 -36.34 2.47 -0.98
C PRO A 271 -34.99 3.19 -0.79
N ILE A 272 -34.36 3.60 -1.90
CA ILE A 272 -33.12 4.41 -1.87
C ILE A 272 -33.44 5.91 -1.67
N ALA A 273 -32.41 6.68 -1.32
CA ALA A 273 -32.57 8.10 -1.02
C ALA A 273 -32.80 8.94 -2.29
N THR A 274 -34.03 9.41 -2.50
CA THR A 274 -34.42 10.28 -3.63
C THR A 274 -35.03 11.62 -3.20
N ALA A 275 -35.02 11.92 -1.90
CA ALA A 275 -35.69 13.10 -1.33
C ALA A 275 -34.98 14.44 -1.62
N THR A 276 -33.67 14.41 -1.89
CA THR A 276 -32.84 15.60 -2.10
C THR A 276 -32.15 15.54 -3.45
N LEU A 277 -32.13 16.67 -4.16
CA LEU A 277 -31.45 16.81 -5.44
C LEU A 277 -29.93 16.58 -5.31
N GLY A 278 -29.31 16.22 -6.43
CA GLY A 278 -27.86 16.08 -6.55
C GLY A 278 -27.38 14.63 -6.62
N THR A 279 -26.07 14.49 -6.73
CA THR A 279 -25.41 13.19 -6.85
C THR A 279 -25.43 12.44 -5.52
N LYS A 280 -25.75 11.15 -5.60
CA LYS A 280 -25.83 10.19 -4.51
C LYS A 280 -25.05 8.93 -4.90
N THR A 281 -24.65 8.15 -3.91
CA THR A 281 -24.03 6.86 -4.11
C THR A 281 -24.86 5.77 -3.45
N PHE A 282 -24.84 4.58 -4.04
CA PHE A 282 -25.34 3.35 -3.43
C PHE A 282 -24.20 2.34 -3.42
N THR A 283 -23.82 1.90 -2.24
CA THR A 283 -22.72 0.97 -2.01
C THR A 283 -23.24 -0.32 -1.40
N VAL A 284 -22.78 -1.45 -1.91
CA VAL A 284 -22.98 -2.79 -1.35
C VAL A 284 -21.63 -3.34 -0.94
N THR A 285 -21.54 -3.94 0.24
CA THR A 285 -20.38 -4.65 0.75
C THR A 285 -20.75 -6.10 1.02
N ALA A 286 -19.87 -7.02 0.64
CA ALA A 286 -20.04 -8.44 0.85
C ALA A 286 -18.82 -9.04 1.55
N THR A 287 -19.04 -10.07 2.37
CA THR A 287 -17.99 -10.89 2.95
C THR A 287 -18.33 -12.35 2.82
N ASP A 288 -17.34 -13.21 2.61
CA ASP A 288 -17.51 -14.66 2.72
C ASP A 288 -17.20 -15.18 4.14
N ILE A 289 -17.38 -16.50 4.34
CA ILE A 289 -17.13 -17.18 5.61
C ILE A 289 -15.65 -17.25 5.99
N GLU A 290 -14.74 -17.02 5.05
CA GLU A 290 -13.30 -16.89 5.27
C GLU A 290 -12.86 -15.43 5.41
N THR A 291 -13.82 -14.52 5.55
CA THR A 291 -13.65 -13.09 5.80
C THR A 291 -13.08 -12.29 4.63
N LYS A 292 -12.96 -12.85 3.42
CA LYS A 292 -12.59 -12.04 2.24
C LYS A 292 -13.79 -11.16 1.89
N ARG A 293 -13.49 -9.96 1.38
CA ARG A 293 -14.45 -8.87 1.24
C ARG A 293 -14.41 -8.25 -0.14
N SER A 294 -15.56 -7.79 -0.60
CA SER A 294 -15.73 -6.95 -1.78
C SER A 294 -16.70 -5.82 -1.48
N SER A 295 -16.63 -4.74 -2.26
CA SER A 295 -17.48 -3.57 -2.16
C SER A 295 -17.72 -2.96 -3.53
N LYS A 296 -18.99 -2.87 -3.94
CA LYS A 296 -19.37 -2.24 -5.21
C LYS A 296 -20.18 -0.97 -4.94
N THR A 297 -19.80 0.12 -5.60
CA THR A 297 -20.51 1.39 -5.53
C THR A 297 -20.99 1.79 -6.91
N VAL A 298 -22.24 2.25 -6.98
CA VAL A 298 -22.83 2.93 -8.13
C VAL A 298 -23.21 4.35 -7.75
N THR A 299 -23.23 5.25 -8.73
CA THR A 299 -23.62 6.65 -8.56
C THR A 299 -24.96 6.89 -9.25
N TYR A 300 -25.85 7.67 -8.63
CA TYR A 300 -27.08 8.15 -9.28
C TYR A 300 -27.29 9.64 -8.98
N THR A 301 -28.03 10.33 -9.82
CA THR A 301 -28.33 11.75 -9.64
C THR A 301 -29.81 11.95 -9.46
N VAL A 302 -30.19 12.58 -8.35
CA VAL A 302 -31.57 13.01 -8.14
C VAL A 302 -31.78 14.35 -8.84
N VAL A 303 -32.69 14.38 -9.80
CA VAL A 303 -32.97 15.55 -10.65
C VAL A 303 -34.34 16.16 -10.32
N ALA A 304 -34.53 17.43 -10.72
CA ALA A 304 -35.84 18.04 -10.66
C ALA A 304 -36.83 17.26 -11.56
N PRO A 305 -38.13 17.24 -11.23
CA PRO A 305 -39.17 16.60 -12.04
C PRO A 305 -39.19 17.09 -13.49
#